data_AF-A0A5E7YVN6-F1
#
_entry.id   AF-A0A5E7YVN6-F1
#
_cell.length_a   1.000
_cell.length_b   1.000
_cell.length_c   1.000
_cell.angle_alpha   90.00
_cell.angle_beta   90.00
_cell.angle_gamma   90.00
#
_symmetry.space_group_name_H-M   'P 1'
#
loop_
_entity.id
_entity.type
_entity.pdbx_description
1 polymer ?
#
loop_
_entity_poly.entity_id
_entity_poly.type
_entity_poly.pdbx_seq_one_letter_code
_entity_poly.pdbx_strand_id
1 'polypeptide(L)'
;MRELMLILHFIGLTMGLGTSFAHAFLSIATAKMSADEATKFRMHSMVLGRMGHIGLGLLIISGLYLITPYWAILPSSPLLILKLVLVVILLVLLTLISSLTKKAMKGDAELQLKKMELFGKMTLLCGLAIVILAVYIFH
;
A
#
# COMPACT_ATOMS: atom_id res chain seq x y z
N MET A 1 8.48 24.20 -4.61
CA MET A 1 8.45 22.76 -5.00
C MET A 1 8.28 21.81 -3.81
N ARG A 2 8.98 22.02 -2.68
CA ARG A 2 8.86 21.16 -1.48
C ARG A 2 7.42 20.98 -0.98
N GLU A 3 6.68 22.08 -0.76
CA GLU A 3 5.30 22.02 -0.25
C GLU A 3 4.35 21.27 -1.18
N LEU A 4 4.48 21.48 -2.49
CA LEU A 4 3.73 20.72 -3.49
C LEU A 4 4.03 19.22 -3.40
N MET A 5 5.30 18.84 -3.24
CA MET A 5 5.68 17.44 -3.10
C MET A 5 5.18 16.83 -1.79
N LEU A 6 5.15 17.59 -0.70
CA LEU A 6 4.51 17.16 0.56
C LEU A 6 3.01 16.91 0.38
N ILE A 7 2.30 17.82 -0.29
CA ILE A 7 0.86 17.64 -0.60
C ILE A 7 0.66 16.37 -1.43
N LEU A 8 1.43 16.18 -2.51
CA LEU A 8 1.35 14.98 -3.33
C LEU A 8 1.71 13.71 -2.53
N HIS A 9 2.66 13.80 -1.61
CA HIS A 9 3.03 12.70 -0.72
C HIS A 9 1.87 12.30 0.19
N PHE A 10 1.20 13.27 0.82
CA PHE A 10 0.06 13.01 1.70
C PHE A 10 -1.18 12.54 0.95
N ILE A 11 -1.41 13.02 -0.28
CA ILE A 11 -2.46 12.48 -1.16
C ILE A 11 -2.12 11.02 -1.49
N GLY A 12 -0.89 10.74 -1.90
CA GLY A 12 -0.42 9.39 -2.19
C GLY A 12 -0.57 8.46 -0.99
N LEU A 13 -0.24 8.96 0.20
CA LEU A 13 -0.40 8.25 1.47
C LEU A 13 -1.86 7.91 1.72
N THR A 14 -2.75 8.91 1.65
CA THR A 14 -4.19 8.75 1.85
C THR A 14 -4.78 7.73 0.88
N MET A 15 -4.39 7.79 -0.40
CA MET A 15 -4.85 6.84 -1.42
C MET A 15 -4.32 5.42 -1.17
N GLY A 16 -3.02 5.26 -0.90
CA GLY A 16 -2.37 3.97 -0.71
C GLY A 16 -2.82 3.24 0.57
N LEU A 17 -2.72 3.92 1.72
CA LEU A 17 -3.19 3.39 3.01
C LEU A 17 -4.70 3.26 3.03
N GLY A 18 -5.44 4.25 2.52
CA GLY A 18 -6.90 4.22 2.45
C GLY A 18 -7.41 3.02 1.65
N THR A 19 -6.75 2.66 0.55
CA THR A 19 -7.03 1.43 -0.21
C THR A 19 -6.84 0.18 0.65
N SER A 20 -5.76 0.11 1.43
CA SER A 20 -5.47 -1.04 2.30
C SER A 20 -6.49 -1.18 3.43
N PHE A 21 -6.88 -0.06 4.05
CA PHE A 21 -7.97 -0.02 5.03
C PHE A 21 -9.29 -0.47 4.41
N ALA A 22 -9.65 0.08 3.25
CA ALA A 22 -10.88 -0.28 2.59
C ALA A 22 -10.92 -1.79 2.26
N HIS A 23 -9.83 -2.38 1.75
CA HIS A 23 -9.77 -3.83 1.54
C HIS A 23 -9.92 -4.65 2.84
N ALA A 24 -9.37 -4.17 3.96
CA ALA A 24 -9.56 -4.83 5.25
C ALA A 24 -11.03 -4.82 5.67
N PHE A 25 -11.73 -3.69 5.58
CA PHE A 25 -13.16 -3.60 5.90
C PHE A 25 -14.05 -4.37 4.91
N LEU A 26 -13.73 -4.32 3.62
CA LEU A 26 -14.43 -5.10 2.59
C LEU A 26 -14.28 -6.61 2.84
N SER A 27 -13.12 -7.07 3.32
CA SER A 27 -12.91 -8.48 3.67
C SER A 27 -13.86 -8.94 4.78
N ILE A 28 -14.06 -8.11 5.81
CA ILE A 28 -15.01 -8.35 6.92
C ILE A 28 -16.44 -8.39 6.39
N ALA A 29 -16.80 -7.48 5.47
CA ALA A 29 -18.13 -7.49 4.85
C ALA A 29 -18.37 -8.77 4.02
N THR A 30 -17.38 -9.19 3.23
CA THR A 30 -17.51 -10.41 2.40
C THR A 30 -17.58 -11.70 3.21
N ALA A 31 -17.09 -11.72 4.45
CA ALA A 31 -17.13 -12.91 5.30
C ALA A 31 -18.55 -13.35 5.68
N LYS A 32 -19.55 -12.48 5.51
CA LYS A 32 -20.97 -12.75 5.79
C LYS A 32 -21.79 -13.09 4.54
N MET A 33 -21.16 -13.07 3.36
CA MET A 33 -21.83 -13.29 2.07
C MET A 33 -21.75 -14.76 1.65
N SER A 34 -22.65 -15.18 0.76
CA SER A 34 -22.48 -16.44 0.04
C SER A 34 -21.24 -16.39 -0.87
N ALA A 35 -20.69 -17.55 -1.24
CA ALA A 35 -19.45 -17.62 -2.02
C ALA A 35 -19.55 -16.92 -3.40
N ASP A 36 -20.72 -17.03 -4.06
CA ASP A 36 -20.98 -16.37 -5.35
C ASP A 36 -21.06 -14.84 -5.20
N GLU A 37 -21.79 -14.35 -4.20
CA GLU A 37 -21.91 -12.91 -3.90
C GLU A 37 -20.57 -12.31 -3.49
N ALA A 38 -19.81 -12.99 -2.63
CA ALA A 38 -18.50 -12.56 -2.20
C ALA A 38 -17.53 -12.42 -3.39
N THR A 39 -17.61 -13.34 -4.35
CA THR A 39 -16.78 -13.30 -5.57
C THR A 39 -17.14 -12.10 -6.43
N LYS A 40 -18.43 -11.89 -6.74
CA LYS A 40 -18.91 -10.74 -7.51
C LYS A 40 -18.53 -9.42 -6.84
N PHE A 41 -18.72 -9.32 -5.53
CA PHE A 41 -18.36 -8.14 -4.74
C PHE A 41 -16.86 -7.84 -4.79
N ARG A 42 -16.02 -8.87 -4.62
CA ARG A 42 -14.55 -8.75 -4.73
C ARG A 42 -14.15 -8.23 -6.10
N MET A 43 -14.76 -8.72 -7.17
CA MET A 43 -14.49 -8.27 -8.54
C MET A 43 -14.82 -6.79 -8.74
N HIS A 44 -15.96 -6.31 -8.24
CA HIS A 44 -16.31 -4.88 -8.29
C HIS A 44 -15.36 -4.02 -7.45
N SER A 45 -14.89 -4.53 -6.30
CA SER A 45 -13.96 -3.80 -5.45
C SER A 45 -12.53 -3.67 -6.01
N MET A 46 -12.20 -4.38 -7.11
CA MET A 46 -10.86 -4.28 -7.72
C MET A 46 -10.50 -2.87 -8.20
N VAL A 47 -11.48 -1.98 -8.40
CA VAL A 47 -11.24 -0.57 -8.72
C VAL A 47 -10.42 0.14 -7.63
N LEU A 48 -10.55 -0.25 -6.36
CA LEU A 48 -9.72 0.25 -5.26
C LEU A 48 -8.24 -0.08 -5.48
N GLY A 49 -7.95 -1.23 -6.08
CA GLY A 49 -6.59 -1.60 -6.46
C GLY A 49 -5.94 -0.55 -7.36
N ARG A 50 -6.66 0.03 -8.32
CA ARG A 50 -6.14 1.12 -9.17
C ARG A 50 -5.82 2.37 -8.36
N MET A 51 -6.69 2.75 -7.42
CA MET A 51 -6.46 3.88 -6.52
C MET A 51 -5.17 3.68 -5.70
N GLY A 52 -4.96 2.48 -5.16
CA GLY A 52 -3.73 2.13 -4.45
C GLY A 52 -2.47 2.28 -5.29
N HIS A 53 -2.50 1.89 -6.57
CA HIS A 53 -1.36 2.05 -7.49
C HIS A 53 -1.04 3.51 -7.79
N ILE A 54 -2.07 4.34 -8.01
CA ILE A 54 -1.88 5.77 -8.24
C ILE A 54 -1.28 6.41 -6.99
N GLY A 55 -1.82 6.07 -5.81
CA GLY A 55 -1.30 6.54 -4.53
C GLY A 55 0.17 6.15 -4.30
N LEU A 56 0.53 4.91 -4.65
CA LEU A 56 1.90 4.43 -4.60
C LEU A 56 2.83 5.19 -5.54
N GLY A 57 2.41 5.44 -6.79
CA GLY A 57 3.18 6.24 -7.74
C GLY A 57 3.45 7.64 -7.20
N LEU A 58 2.43 8.28 -6.62
CA LEU A 58 2.57 9.58 -5.95
C LEU A 58 3.57 9.51 -4.79
N LEU A 59 3.48 8.49 -3.93
CA LEU A 59 4.39 8.30 -2.79
C LEU A 59 5.84 8.12 -3.21
N ILE A 60 6.11 7.34 -4.26
CA ILE A 60 7.48 7.12 -4.74
C ILE A 60 8.07 8.42 -5.28
N ILE A 61 7.36 9.08 -6.20
CA ILE A 61 7.87 10.29 -6.87
C ILE A 61 8.10 11.40 -5.85
N SER A 62 7.09 11.67 -5.01
CA SER A 62 7.20 12.70 -3.97
C SER A 62 8.21 12.32 -2.88
N GLY A 63 8.26 11.05 -2.44
CA GLY A 63 9.16 10.59 -1.39
C GLY A 63 10.63 10.65 -1.79
N LEU A 64 10.95 10.24 -3.03
CA LEU A 64 12.31 10.36 -3.59
C LEU A 64 12.76 11.82 -3.71
N TYR A 65 11.84 12.74 -4.02
CA TYR A 65 12.15 14.16 -3.99
C TYR A 65 12.38 14.65 -2.56
N LEU A 66 11.48 14.31 -1.62
CA LEU A 66 11.50 14.82 -0.25
C LEU A 66 12.69 14.29 0.57
N ILE A 67 13.31 13.18 0.18
CA ILE A 67 14.50 12.67 0.84
C ILE A 67 15.80 13.34 0.41
N THR A 68 15.79 14.10 -0.70
CA THR A 68 17.01 14.75 -1.23
C THR A 68 17.85 15.54 -0.21
N PRO A 69 17.27 16.35 0.72
CA PRO A 69 18.09 17.04 1.72
C PRO A 69 18.58 16.13 2.87
N TYR A 70 18.05 14.91 2.99
CA TYR A 70 18.34 13.99 4.10
C TYR A 70 19.39 12.92 3.77
N TRP A 71 19.93 12.90 2.53
CA TRP A 71 20.96 11.92 2.13
C TRP A 71 22.22 11.98 3.00
N ALA A 72 22.65 13.19 3.40
CA ALA A 72 23.86 13.37 4.21
C ALA A 72 23.73 12.80 5.62
N ILE A 73 22.53 12.81 6.20
CA ILE A 73 22.27 12.31 7.56
C ILE A 73 21.77 10.86 7.58
N LEU A 74 21.56 10.25 6.40
CA LEU A 74 20.99 8.92 6.27
C LEU A 74 21.80 7.86 7.05
N PRO A 75 23.15 7.82 6.98
CA PRO A 75 23.94 6.83 7.73
C PRO A 75 23.80 6.98 9.25
N SER A 76 23.58 8.21 9.72
CA SER A 76 23.42 8.55 11.14
C SER A 76 21.98 8.40 11.65
N SER A 77 21.00 8.07 10.79
CA SER A 77 19.60 7.96 11.17
C SER A 77 19.05 6.55 10.89
N PRO A 78 19.19 5.62 11.85
CA PRO A 78 18.66 4.26 11.72
C PRO A 78 17.15 4.21 11.45
N LEU A 79 16.39 5.14 12.03
CA LEU A 79 14.94 5.23 11.82
C LEU A 79 14.59 5.60 10.37
N LEU A 80 15.35 6.52 9.76
CA LEU A 80 15.15 6.87 8.36
C LEU A 80 15.49 5.71 7.43
N ILE A 81 16.58 4.98 7.70
CA ILE A 81 16.92 3.75 6.96
C ILE A 81 15.78 2.73 7.08
N LEU A 82 15.29 2.48 8.30
CA LEU A 82 14.18 1.55 8.53
C LEU A 82 12.92 1.96 7.76
N LYS A 83 12.57 3.25 7.76
CA LYS A 83 11.45 3.78 6.96
C LYS A 83 11.61 3.45 5.48
N LEU A 84 12.81 3.64 4.91
CA LEU A 84 13.04 3.36 3.49
C LEU A 84 13.00 1.88 3.16
N VAL A 85 13.56 1.03 4.04
CA VAL A 85 13.47 -0.43 3.90
C VAL A 85 12.00 -0.87 3.90
N LEU A 86 11.19 -0.33 4.80
CA LEU A 86 9.75 -0.61 4.82
C LEU A 86 9.05 -0.11 3.54
N VAL A 87 9.42 1.04 2.98
CA VAL A 87 8.88 1.50 1.69
C VAL A 87 9.24 0.51 0.57
N VAL A 88 10.46 -0.02 0.55
CA VAL A 88 10.86 -1.06 -0.43
C VAL A 88 10.05 -2.34 -0.24
N ILE A 89 9.86 -2.80 1.00
CA ILE A 89 9.01 -3.96 1.31
C ILE A 89 7.57 -3.74 0.84
N LEU A 90 7.01 -2.54 1.08
CA LEU A 90 5.68 -2.17 0.63
C LEU A 90 5.55 -2.26 -0.91
N LEU A 91 6.57 -1.79 -1.65
CA LEU A 91 6.60 -1.88 -3.11
C LEU A 91 6.57 -3.33 -3.61
N VAL A 92 7.35 -4.21 -2.96
CA VAL A 92 7.38 -5.64 -3.29
C VAL A 92 6.02 -6.27 -3.02
N LEU A 93 5.43 -6.02 -1.84
CA LEU A 93 4.12 -6.57 -1.48
C LEU A 93 3.02 -6.14 -2.46
N LEU A 94 2.98 -4.86 -2.84
CA LEU A 94 2.01 -4.35 -3.81
C LEU A 94 2.19 -4.97 -5.20
N THR A 95 3.44 -5.14 -5.65
CA THR A 95 3.75 -5.80 -6.93
C THR A 95 3.30 -7.27 -6.93
N LEU A 96 3.52 -7.98 -5.81
CA LEU A 96 3.04 -9.34 -5.62
C LEU A 96 1.51 -9.41 -5.68
N ILE A 97 0.80 -8.54 -4.95
CA ILE A 97 -0.66 -8.46 -4.99
C ILE A 97 -1.14 -8.26 -6.43
N SER A 98 -0.55 -7.35 -7.19
CA SER A 98 -0.94 -7.09 -8.58
C SER A 98 -0.71 -8.27 -9.51
N SER A 99 0.37 -9.01 -9.31
CA SER A 99 0.60 -10.27 -10.02
C SER A 99 -0.45 -11.32 -9.66
N LEU A 100 -0.80 -11.47 -8.37
CA LEU A 100 -1.82 -12.41 -7.92
C LEU A 100 -3.21 -12.05 -8.48
N THR A 101 -3.57 -10.76 -8.51
CA THR A 101 -4.82 -10.28 -9.11
C THR A 101 -4.92 -10.71 -10.57
N LYS A 102 -3.85 -10.53 -11.36
CA LYS A 102 -3.81 -10.95 -12.77
C LYS A 102 -3.95 -12.47 -12.92
N LYS A 103 -3.45 -13.26 -11.97
CA LYS A 103 -3.60 -14.73 -11.97
C LYS A 103 -5.02 -15.16 -11.56
N ALA A 104 -5.60 -14.50 -10.57
CA ALA A 104 -6.98 -14.75 -10.12
C ALA A 104 -7.98 -14.50 -11.27
N MET A 105 -7.78 -13.42 -12.04
CA MET A 105 -8.60 -13.12 -13.21
C MET A 105 -8.49 -14.14 -14.36
N LYS A 106 -7.48 -15.02 -14.34
CA LYS A 106 -7.24 -16.06 -15.37
C LYS A 106 -7.81 -17.44 -14.98
N GLY A 107 -8.55 -17.55 -13.88
CA GLY A 107 -9.28 -18.77 -13.51
C GLY A 107 -8.78 -19.49 -12.24
N ASP A 108 -7.63 -19.10 -11.68
CA ASP A 108 -7.15 -19.61 -10.38
C ASP A 108 -7.55 -18.65 -9.25
N ALA A 109 -8.85 -18.46 -9.05
CA ALA A 109 -9.35 -17.40 -8.16
C ALA A 109 -9.10 -17.74 -6.68
N GLU A 110 -9.43 -18.94 -6.22
CA GLU A 110 -9.51 -19.25 -4.79
C GLU A 110 -8.15 -19.19 -4.09
N LEU A 111 -7.13 -19.87 -4.64
CA LEU A 111 -5.81 -19.95 -4.05
C LEU A 111 -5.08 -18.59 -4.08
N GLN A 112 -5.26 -17.84 -5.17
CA GLN A 112 -4.63 -16.53 -5.35
C GLN A 112 -5.29 -15.46 -4.47
N LEU A 113 -6.62 -15.49 -4.31
CA LEU A 113 -7.35 -14.56 -3.44
C LEU A 113 -6.94 -14.72 -1.97
N LYS A 114 -6.69 -15.94 -1.49
CA LYS A 114 -6.21 -16.18 -0.12
C LYS A 114 -4.81 -15.60 0.13
N LYS A 115 -3.91 -15.72 -0.86
CA LYS A 115 -2.57 -15.09 -0.81
C LYS A 115 -2.66 -13.56 -0.85
N MET A 116 -3.56 -13.02 -1.68
CA MET A 116 -3.80 -11.58 -1.75
C MET A 116 -4.27 -11.01 -0.42
N GLU A 117 -5.14 -11.71 0.31
CA GLU A 117 -5.60 -11.28 1.63
C GLU A 117 -4.45 -11.17 2.63
N LEU A 118 -3.57 -12.17 2.68
CA LEU A 118 -2.38 -12.15 3.53
C LEU A 118 -1.46 -10.98 3.21
N PHE A 119 -1.10 -10.80 1.94
CA PHE A 119 -0.24 -9.70 1.51
C PHE A 119 -0.91 -8.33 1.72
N GLY A 120 -2.23 -8.24 1.59
CA GLY A 120 -3.00 -7.04 1.90
C GLY A 120 -2.88 -6.64 3.37
N LYS A 121 -3.01 -7.60 4.31
CA LYS A 121 -2.81 -7.35 5.74
C LYS A 121 -1.37 -6.91 6.04
N MET A 122 -0.37 -7.57 5.43
CA MET A 122 1.03 -7.17 5.56
C MET A 122 1.29 -5.75 5.03
N THR A 123 0.68 -5.40 3.89
CA THR A 123 0.76 -4.06 3.29
C THR A 123 0.20 -3.01 4.23
N LEU A 124 -0.95 -3.27 4.88
CA LEU A 124 -1.55 -2.38 5.87
C LEU A 124 -0.62 -2.14 7.06
N LEU A 125 -0.10 -3.22 7.67
CA LEU A 125 0.83 -3.12 8.80
C LEU A 125 2.11 -2.36 8.43
N CYS A 126 2.67 -2.67 7.25
CA CYS A 126 3.84 -1.98 6.73
C CYS A 126 3.57 -0.48 6.50
N GLY A 127 2.42 -0.14 5.92
CA GLY A 127 2.00 1.25 5.70
C GLY A 127 1.85 2.02 7.01
N LEU A 128 1.23 1.41 8.04
CA LEU A 128 1.10 2.03 9.36
C LEU A 128 2.46 2.26 10.02
N ALA A 129 3.35 1.28 9.97
CA ALA A 129 4.71 1.43 10.49
C ALA A 129 5.47 2.57 9.79
N ILE A 130 5.34 2.72 8.47
CA ILE A 130 5.92 3.83 7.71
C ILE A 130 5.40 5.18 8.20
N VAL A 131 4.10 5.31 8.46
CA VAL A 131 3.49 6.55 8.96
C VAL A 131 4.00 6.88 10.36
N ILE A 132 4.03 5.90 11.26
CA ILE A 132 4.52 6.08 12.62
C ILE A 132 5.98 6.57 12.60
N LEU A 133 6.85 5.90 11.83
CA LEU A 133 8.23 6.32 11.67
C LEU A 133 8.34 7.72 11.05
N ALA A 134 7.49 8.05 10.06
CA ALA A 134 7.50 9.38 9.47
C ALA A 134 7.18 10.47 10.51
N VAL A 135 6.23 10.24 11.42
CA VAL A 135 5.96 11.18 12.51
C VAL A 135 7.19 11.34 13.41
N TYR A 136 7.80 10.25 13.86
CA TYR A 136 8.98 10.33 14.73
C TYR A 136 10.21 10.97 14.08
N ILE A 137 10.37 10.84 12.76
CA ILE A 137 11.53 11.39 12.03
C ILE A 137 11.34 12.87 11.69
N PHE A 138 10.10 13.30 11.39
CA PHE A 138 9.82 14.59 10.76
C PHE A 138 8.94 15.54 11.58
N HIS A 139 8.40 15.14 12.75
CA HIS A 139 7.93 16.11 13.75
C HIS A 139 9.12 16.80 14.43
#